data_AF-A0A388TIR7-F1
#
_entry.id   AF-A0A388TIR7-F1
#
_cell.length_a   1.000
_cell.length_b   1.000
_cell.length_c   1.000
_cell.angle_alpha   90.00
_cell.angle_beta   90.00
_cell.angle_gamma   90.00
#
_symmetry.space_group_name_H-M   'P 1'
#
loop_
_entity.id
_entity.type
_entity.pdbx_description
1 polymer ?
#
loop_
_entity_poly.entity_id
_entity_poly.type
_entity_poly.pdbx_seq_one_letter_code
_entity_poly.pdbx_strand_id
1 'polypeptide(L)'
;MTNSYNDTYDGIGSGQALSAEKMTKALNLMEKVANKVETGTLSDGNTSAQYPSAKVVWDSLKDAEERIVQNAAVGFEVTANKATVANWVANKSSDVKYPTCKAVSALLTETQESTTNKVTTVTQSDTQYPTAKAVYAALGGKEVTANKVTAANWAANKNNDVKYPTCKAVAEQLPHGDFERT
;
A
#
# COMPACT_ATOMS: atom_id res chain seq x y z
N MET A 1 -2.28 20.14 -59.58
CA MET A 1 -3.19 18.98 -59.70
C MET A 1 -4.55 19.42 -59.23
N THR A 2 -5.48 19.63 -60.14
CA THR A 2 -6.87 20.02 -59.81
C THR A 2 -7.53 18.85 -59.12
N ASN A 3 -7.93 19.03 -57.86
CA ASN A 3 -8.44 17.95 -57.02
C ASN A 3 -9.86 17.58 -57.48
N SER A 4 -10.01 16.54 -58.32
CA SER A 4 -11.30 16.00 -58.82
C SER A 4 -12.20 15.40 -57.72
N TYR A 5 -11.93 15.70 -56.45
CA TYR A 5 -12.63 15.12 -55.31
C TYR A 5 -14.01 15.74 -55.02
N ASN A 6 -14.34 16.88 -55.64
CA ASN A 6 -15.57 17.66 -55.40
C ASN A 6 -16.50 17.80 -56.61
N ASP A 7 -16.23 17.11 -57.73
CA ASP A 7 -17.04 17.27 -58.94
C ASP A 7 -18.40 16.57 -58.78
N THR A 8 -19.45 17.38 -58.87
CA THR A 8 -20.83 16.91 -59.08
C THR A 8 -20.88 16.20 -60.42
N TYR A 9 -21.25 14.92 -60.44
CA TYR A 9 -21.37 14.14 -61.67
C TYR A 9 -22.80 14.25 -62.20
N ASP A 10 -22.97 14.96 -63.32
CA ASP A 10 -24.28 15.22 -63.95
C ASP A 10 -24.86 14.00 -64.72
N GLY A 11 -24.22 12.83 -64.65
CA GLY A 11 -24.69 11.61 -65.30
C GLY A 11 -24.19 11.41 -66.74
N ILE A 12 -24.37 10.18 -67.25
CA ILE A 12 -24.31 9.88 -68.69
C ILE A 12 -25.76 9.85 -69.16
N GLY A 13 -26.21 10.93 -69.81
CA GLY A 13 -27.55 11.02 -70.37
C GLY A 13 -27.78 9.96 -71.45
N SER A 14 -29.00 9.42 -71.51
CA SER A 14 -29.40 8.49 -72.58
C SER A 14 -29.19 9.13 -73.96
N GLY A 15 -28.59 8.39 -74.91
CA GLY A 15 -28.29 8.85 -76.26
C GLY A 15 -27.08 9.78 -76.41
N GLN A 16 -26.36 10.11 -75.32
CA GLN A 16 -25.11 10.86 -75.38
C GLN A 16 -23.93 9.93 -75.74
N ALA A 17 -22.96 10.45 -76.49
CA ALA A 17 -21.72 9.71 -76.77
C ALA A 17 -20.97 9.42 -75.46
N LEU A 18 -20.61 8.14 -75.27
CA LEU A 18 -19.80 7.70 -74.14
C LEU A 18 -18.36 8.22 -74.35
N SER A 19 -17.87 9.03 -73.43
CA SER A 19 -16.47 9.45 -73.38
C SER A 19 -15.74 8.73 -72.26
N ALA A 20 -14.45 8.44 -72.44
CA ALA A 20 -13.61 7.86 -71.38
C ALA A 20 -13.66 8.68 -70.08
N GLU A 21 -13.64 10.02 -70.18
CA GLU A 21 -13.71 10.92 -69.02
C GLU A 21 -14.98 10.71 -68.18
N LYS A 22 -16.16 10.68 -68.83
CA LYS A 22 -17.45 10.44 -68.16
C LYS A 22 -17.51 9.08 -67.46
N MET A 23 -16.95 8.03 -68.06
CA MET A 23 -16.88 6.71 -67.43
C MET A 23 -16.01 6.71 -66.18
N THR A 24 -14.82 7.33 -66.24
CA THR A 24 -13.93 7.41 -65.08
C THR A 24 -14.57 8.19 -63.92
N LYS A 25 -15.24 9.32 -64.21
CA LYS A 25 -15.97 10.08 -63.18
C LYS A 25 -17.10 9.28 -62.54
N ALA A 26 -17.87 8.54 -63.36
CA ALA A 26 -18.95 7.68 -62.86
C ALA A 26 -18.45 6.57 -61.95
N LEU A 27 -17.39 5.86 -62.36
CA LEU A 27 -16.80 4.77 -61.58
C LEU A 27 -16.26 5.27 -60.24
N ASN A 28 -15.51 6.37 -60.25
CA ASN A 28 -14.95 6.96 -59.03
C ASN A 28 -16.04 7.40 -58.05
N LEU A 29 -17.18 7.91 -58.55
CA LEU A 29 -18.32 8.26 -57.70
C LEU A 29 -19.01 7.01 -57.12
N MET A 30 -19.23 5.98 -57.94
CA MET A 30 -19.84 4.72 -57.49
C MET A 30 -18.97 4.02 -56.44
N GLU A 31 -17.65 4.00 -56.63
CA GLU A 31 -16.70 3.45 -55.66
C GLU A 31 -16.78 4.20 -54.32
N LYS A 32 -16.88 5.54 -54.34
CA LYS A 32 -17.09 6.35 -53.12
C LYS A 32 -18.39 6.00 -52.42
N VAL A 33 -19.50 5.85 -53.16
CA VAL A 33 -20.81 5.51 -52.58
C VAL A 33 -20.79 4.11 -51.95
N ALA A 34 -20.20 3.13 -52.63
CA ALA A 34 -20.12 1.75 -52.15
C ALA A 34 -19.28 1.62 -50.87
N ASN A 35 -18.23 2.44 -50.74
CA ASN A 35 -17.29 2.40 -49.62
C ASN A 35 -17.65 3.35 -48.48
N LYS A 36 -18.67 4.22 -48.64
CA LYS A 36 -19.07 5.18 -47.60
C LYS A 36 -19.86 4.49 -46.49
N VAL A 37 -19.51 4.78 -45.25
CA VAL A 37 -20.21 4.27 -44.06
C VAL A 37 -20.95 5.42 -43.38
N GLU A 38 -22.28 5.42 -43.49
CA GLU A 38 -23.14 6.50 -42.96
C GLU A 38 -23.75 6.19 -41.60
N THR A 39 -23.71 4.93 -41.16
CA THR A 39 -24.30 4.46 -39.90
C THR A 39 -23.40 3.43 -39.21
N GLY A 40 -23.57 3.24 -37.91
CA GLY A 40 -22.81 2.28 -37.09
C GLY A 40 -21.69 2.91 -36.25
N THR A 41 -20.92 2.06 -35.57
CA THR A 41 -19.80 2.43 -34.70
C THR A 41 -18.49 1.91 -35.30
N LEU A 42 -17.42 2.70 -35.18
CA LEU A 42 -16.09 2.25 -35.56
C LEU A 42 -15.64 1.10 -34.64
N SER A 43 -15.18 0.02 -35.26
CA SER A 43 -14.80 -1.23 -34.59
C SER A 43 -13.68 -1.93 -35.34
N ASP A 44 -13.12 -2.97 -34.74
CA ASP A 44 -12.03 -3.78 -35.31
C ASP A 44 -12.42 -4.49 -36.62
N GLY A 45 -13.71 -4.56 -36.94
CA GLY A 45 -14.22 -5.08 -38.21
C GLY A 45 -14.13 -4.11 -39.39
N ASN A 46 -13.72 -2.85 -39.17
CA ASN A 46 -13.59 -1.88 -40.25
C ASN A 46 -12.32 -2.13 -41.09
N THR A 47 -12.43 -1.94 -42.41
CA THR A 47 -11.31 -2.12 -43.35
C THR A 47 -10.81 -0.78 -43.87
N SER A 48 -9.57 -0.74 -44.39
CA SER A 48 -8.97 0.45 -45.01
C SER A 48 -9.68 0.90 -46.30
N ALA A 49 -10.59 0.08 -46.84
CA ALA A 49 -11.41 0.42 -47.99
C ALA A 49 -12.64 1.29 -47.64
N GLN A 50 -13.03 1.37 -46.37
CA GLN A 50 -14.23 2.08 -45.93
C GLN A 50 -13.95 3.56 -45.59
N TYR A 51 -14.92 4.43 -45.90
CA TYR A 51 -14.89 5.86 -45.58
C TYR A 51 -16.03 6.21 -44.61
N PRO A 52 -15.77 6.21 -43.29
CA PRO A 52 -16.78 6.60 -42.32
C PRO A 52 -17.15 8.08 -42.48
N SER A 53 -18.46 8.35 -42.43
CA SER A 53 -18.98 9.71 -42.40
C SER A 53 -18.57 10.43 -41.12
N ALA A 54 -18.54 11.76 -41.16
CA ALA A 54 -18.26 12.58 -39.98
C ALA A 54 -19.21 12.26 -38.81
N LYS A 55 -20.46 11.88 -39.10
CA LYS A 55 -21.43 11.46 -38.09
C LYS A 55 -20.97 10.18 -37.37
N VAL A 56 -20.60 9.15 -38.12
CA VAL A 56 -20.12 7.86 -37.55
C VAL A 56 -18.88 8.07 -36.69
N VAL A 57 -17.94 8.90 -37.14
CA VAL A 57 -16.74 9.24 -36.36
C VAL A 57 -17.13 9.96 -35.07
N TRP A 58 -18.03 10.95 -35.16
CA TRP A 58 -18.47 11.72 -34.00
C TRP A 58 -19.21 10.85 -32.98
N ASP A 59 -20.17 10.03 -33.43
CA ASP A 59 -20.92 9.11 -32.57
C ASP A 59 -19.97 8.12 -31.87
N SER A 60 -19.03 7.52 -32.61
CA SER A 60 -18.05 6.56 -32.05
C SER A 60 -17.11 7.20 -31.04
N LEU A 61 -16.68 8.44 -31.30
CA LEU A 61 -15.85 9.19 -30.36
C LEU A 61 -16.65 9.57 -29.11
N LYS A 62 -17.93 9.90 -29.27
CA LYS A 62 -18.80 10.24 -28.14
C LYS A 62 -19.07 9.03 -27.25
N ASP A 63 -19.34 7.86 -27.85
CA ASP A 63 -19.46 6.59 -27.13
C ASP A 63 -18.15 6.23 -26.40
N ALA A 64 -16.99 6.45 -27.03
CA ALA A 64 -15.70 6.23 -26.40
C ALA A 64 -15.45 7.19 -25.23
N GLU A 65 -15.81 8.47 -25.38
CA GLU A 65 -15.76 9.48 -24.31
C GLU A 65 -16.63 9.04 -23.13
N GLU A 66 -17.86 8.62 -23.38
CA GLU A 66 -18.76 8.11 -22.33
C GLU A 66 -18.20 6.87 -21.66
N ARG A 67 -17.62 5.92 -22.41
CA ARG A 67 -16.97 4.73 -21.82
C ARG A 67 -15.77 5.11 -20.96
N ILE A 68 -14.96 6.09 -21.35
CA ILE A 68 -13.82 6.58 -20.56
C ILE A 68 -14.30 7.27 -19.29
N VAL A 69 -15.34 8.11 -19.39
CA VAL A 69 -15.95 8.82 -18.25
C VAL A 69 -16.67 7.86 -17.31
N GLN A 70 -17.39 6.87 -17.83
CA GLN A 70 -18.03 5.82 -17.02
C GLN A 70 -16.98 4.87 -16.41
N ASN A 71 -15.86 4.58 -17.09
CA ASN A 71 -14.73 3.85 -16.48
C ASN A 71 -14.04 4.62 -15.35
N ALA A 72 -14.19 5.95 -15.27
CA ALA A 72 -13.78 6.70 -14.09
C ALA A 72 -14.63 6.36 -12.85
N ALA A 73 -15.82 5.76 -13.01
CA ALA A 73 -16.62 5.22 -11.92
C ALA A 73 -16.21 3.79 -11.49
N VAL A 74 -15.42 3.05 -12.28
CA VAL A 74 -15.08 1.62 -12.03
C VAL A 74 -13.59 1.27 -11.99
N GLY A 75 -12.67 2.24 -11.89
CA GLY A 75 -11.39 1.96 -11.25
C GLY A 75 -10.15 1.78 -12.13
N PHE A 76 -10.07 2.40 -13.32
CA PHE A 76 -8.76 2.74 -13.86
C PHE A 76 -8.20 3.95 -13.10
N GLU A 77 -6.97 3.82 -12.59
CA GLU A 77 -6.24 4.70 -11.67
C GLU A 77 -6.91 6.07 -11.40
N VAL A 78 -7.64 6.09 -10.29
CA VAL A 78 -8.71 7.04 -10.02
C VAL A 78 -8.17 8.34 -9.43
N THR A 79 -8.46 9.47 -10.08
CA THR A 79 -8.28 10.80 -9.49
C THR A 79 -9.07 10.97 -8.17
N ALA A 80 -10.07 10.12 -7.89
CA ALA A 80 -10.79 10.11 -6.61
C ALA A 80 -9.95 9.65 -5.40
N ASN A 81 -8.82 8.95 -5.61
CA ASN A 81 -7.83 8.69 -4.55
C ASN A 81 -6.90 9.90 -4.33
N LYS A 82 -6.93 10.92 -5.20
CA LYS A 82 -6.25 12.20 -4.94
C LYS A 82 -7.18 13.11 -4.14
N ALA A 83 -6.77 13.44 -2.91
CA ALA A 83 -7.32 14.63 -2.26
C ALA A 83 -6.72 15.88 -2.90
N THR A 84 -7.56 16.86 -3.20
CA THR A 84 -7.13 18.22 -3.51
C THR A 84 -6.98 18.99 -2.20
N VAL A 85 -6.26 20.11 -2.21
CA VAL A 85 -6.13 20.98 -1.02
C VAL A 85 -7.51 21.35 -0.45
N ALA A 86 -8.51 21.57 -1.31
CA ALA A 86 -9.87 21.93 -0.92
C ALA A 86 -10.63 20.82 -0.18
N ASN A 87 -10.34 19.54 -0.44
CA ASN A 87 -11.06 18.42 0.17
C ASN A 87 -10.20 17.61 1.17
N TRP A 88 -8.94 18.01 1.38
CA TRP A 88 -8.01 17.35 2.31
C TRP A 88 -8.58 17.19 3.72
N VAL A 89 -9.14 18.25 4.31
CA VAL A 89 -9.63 18.24 5.70
C VAL A 89 -10.69 17.15 5.91
N ALA A 90 -11.58 16.96 4.94
CA ALA A 90 -12.65 15.96 5.01
C ALA A 90 -12.17 14.53 4.70
N ASN A 91 -10.97 14.36 4.13
CA ASN A 91 -10.51 13.08 3.59
C ASN A 91 -9.20 12.56 4.18
N LYS A 92 -8.49 13.35 4.99
CA LYS A 92 -7.18 13.01 5.57
C LYS A 92 -7.13 11.72 6.38
N SER A 93 -8.29 11.21 6.83
CA SER A 93 -8.45 9.97 7.59
C SER A 93 -9.25 8.90 6.84
N SER A 94 -9.46 9.06 5.53
CA SER A 94 -10.20 8.09 4.73
C SER A 94 -9.31 6.93 4.31
N ASP A 95 -9.61 5.74 4.83
CA ASP A 95 -8.97 4.48 4.44
C ASP A 95 -9.17 4.14 2.97
N VAL A 96 -10.25 4.62 2.35
CA VAL A 96 -10.55 4.40 0.94
C VAL A 96 -9.62 5.24 0.06
N LYS A 97 -9.36 6.50 0.45
CA LYS A 97 -8.43 7.37 -0.28
C LYS A 97 -6.96 7.11 0.04
N TYR A 98 -6.67 6.66 1.26
CA TYR A 98 -5.32 6.41 1.77
C TYR A 98 -5.16 4.99 2.32
N PRO A 99 -5.32 3.95 1.49
CA PRO A 99 -5.24 2.56 1.94
C PRO A 99 -3.87 2.20 2.52
N THR A 100 -2.80 2.89 2.10
CA THR A 100 -1.46 2.75 2.68
C THR A 100 -1.38 3.26 4.12
N CYS A 101 -2.08 4.35 4.46
CA CYS A 101 -2.14 4.85 5.83
C CYS A 101 -2.86 3.87 6.76
N LYS A 102 -3.93 3.23 6.28
CA LYS A 102 -4.60 2.13 6.98
C LYS A 102 -3.66 0.96 7.22
N ALA A 103 -2.98 0.51 6.17
CA ALA A 103 -2.05 -0.62 6.24
C ALA A 103 -0.91 -0.37 7.23
N VAL A 104 -0.33 0.84 7.21
CA VAL A 104 0.72 1.25 8.15
C VAL A 104 0.18 1.32 9.58
N SER A 105 -1.04 1.86 9.79
CA SER A 105 -1.66 1.94 11.12
C SER A 105 -1.95 0.56 11.70
N ALA A 106 -2.48 -0.37 10.90
CA ALA A 106 -2.73 -1.75 11.30
C ALA A 106 -1.42 -2.48 11.67
N LEU A 107 -0.37 -2.31 10.86
CA LEU A 107 0.95 -2.88 11.15
C LEU A 107 1.52 -2.36 12.46
N LEU A 108 1.41 -1.05 12.71
CA LEU A 108 1.88 -0.40 13.93
C LEU A 108 1.14 -0.89 15.17
N THR A 109 -0.17 -1.18 15.09
CA THR A 109 -0.94 -1.65 16.26
C THR A 109 -0.60 -3.07 16.68
N GLU A 110 -0.14 -3.92 15.76
CA GLU A 110 0.09 -5.36 16.06
C GLU A 110 1.55 -5.69 16.37
N THR A 111 2.49 -4.92 15.83
CA THR A 111 3.93 -5.26 15.92
C THR A 111 4.73 -4.34 16.84
N GLN A 112 4.15 -3.23 17.28
CA GLN A 112 4.84 -2.27 18.13
C GLN A 112 4.77 -2.70 19.60
N GLU A 113 5.91 -2.70 20.28
CA GLU A 113 5.95 -2.86 21.73
C GLU A 113 5.09 -1.76 22.39
N SER A 114 4.08 -2.18 23.16
CA SER A 114 3.19 -1.26 23.86
C SER A 114 4.00 -0.42 24.86
N THR A 115 3.96 0.90 24.70
CA THR A 115 4.60 1.83 25.65
C THR A 115 3.94 1.81 27.03
N THR A 116 2.69 1.32 27.12
CA THR A 116 1.95 1.13 28.38
C THR A 116 2.59 0.06 29.27
N ASN A 117 3.28 -0.92 28.67
CA ASN A 117 3.92 -2.01 29.41
C ASN A 117 5.31 -1.61 29.96
N LYS A 118 5.80 -0.41 29.62
CA LYS A 118 7.08 0.13 30.09
C LYS A 118 6.93 0.67 31.51
N VAL A 119 7.69 0.13 32.45
CA VAL A 119 7.62 0.53 33.88
C VAL A 119 8.93 1.10 34.41
N THR A 120 8.84 2.05 35.34
CA THR A 120 9.99 2.69 35.99
C THR A 120 10.44 1.99 37.28
N THR A 121 9.80 0.88 37.64
CA THR A 121 10.12 0.05 38.81
C THR A 121 10.06 -1.42 38.42
N VAL A 122 10.92 -2.25 38.98
CA VAL A 122 10.87 -3.70 38.74
C VAL A 122 9.77 -4.33 39.59
N THR A 123 8.82 -4.99 38.93
CA THR A 123 7.71 -5.73 39.52
C THR A 123 7.77 -7.19 39.04
N GLN A 124 7.10 -8.11 39.74
CA GLN A 124 6.93 -9.49 39.27
C GLN A 124 5.72 -9.52 38.33
N SER A 125 5.93 -9.28 37.05
CA SER A 125 4.88 -9.26 36.02
C SER A 125 5.44 -9.75 34.69
N ASP A 126 4.70 -10.65 34.03
CA ASP A 126 5.05 -11.19 32.71
C ASP A 126 4.58 -10.28 31.56
N THR A 127 3.85 -9.21 31.88
CA THR A 127 3.29 -8.28 30.89
C THR A 127 4.00 -6.92 30.88
N GLN A 128 4.87 -6.67 31.86
CA GLN A 128 5.60 -5.41 32.02
C GLN A 128 7.08 -5.62 31.72
N TYR A 129 7.72 -4.62 31.11
CA TYR A 129 9.18 -4.58 30.95
C TYR A 129 9.76 -3.33 31.64
N PRO A 130 10.70 -3.50 32.59
CA PRO A 130 11.28 -2.38 33.31
C PRO A 130 12.27 -1.60 32.45
N THR A 131 12.35 -0.28 32.67
CA THR A 131 13.40 0.55 32.06
C THR A 131 14.79 0.12 32.54
N ALA A 132 15.82 0.36 31.72
CA ALA A 132 17.20 0.11 32.12
C ALA A 132 17.59 0.80 33.44
N LYS A 133 17.08 2.02 33.69
CA LYS A 133 17.27 2.74 34.96
C LYS A 133 16.62 2.00 36.15
N ALA A 134 15.43 1.42 35.96
CA ALA A 134 14.73 0.65 36.98
C ALA A 134 15.51 -0.64 37.32
N VAL A 135 16.02 -1.34 36.31
CA VAL A 135 16.87 -2.54 36.49
C VAL A 135 18.16 -2.15 37.21
N TYR A 136 18.84 -1.09 36.78
CA TYR A 136 20.04 -0.59 37.43
C TYR A 136 19.81 -0.22 38.89
N ALA A 137 18.72 0.48 39.21
CA ALA A 137 18.39 0.83 40.59
C ALA A 137 18.06 -0.41 41.44
N ALA A 138 17.33 -1.37 40.89
CA ALA A 138 16.95 -2.60 41.59
C ALA A 138 18.15 -3.54 41.83
N LEU A 139 19.13 -3.56 40.92
CA LEU A 139 20.32 -4.41 41.02
C LEU A 139 21.50 -3.71 41.70
N GLY A 140 21.61 -2.39 41.62
CA GLY A 140 22.72 -1.60 42.16
C GLY A 140 22.89 -1.72 43.67
N GLY A 141 21.84 -2.09 44.40
CA GLY A 141 21.90 -2.42 45.83
C GLY A 141 21.97 -3.92 46.15
N LYS A 142 21.76 -4.80 45.17
CA LYS A 142 21.74 -6.27 45.35
C LYS A 142 23.09 -6.93 45.13
N GLU A 143 24.03 -6.26 44.46
CA GLU A 143 25.45 -6.58 44.68
C GLU A 143 25.83 -6.03 46.06
N VAL A 144 25.49 -6.79 47.10
CA VAL A 144 25.64 -6.37 48.49
C VAL A 144 27.13 -6.31 48.82
N THR A 145 27.74 -5.13 48.69
CA THR A 145 29.09 -4.86 49.20
C THR A 145 29.18 -5.21 50.70
N ALA A 146 28.06 -5.21 51.43
CA ALA A 146 27.98 -5.66 52.82
C ALA A 146 28.18 -7.19 53.00
N ASN A 147 27.95 -8.01 51.97
CA ASN A 147 28.18 -9.47 51.99
C ASN A 147 29.54 -9.84 51.37
N LYS A 148 30.29 -8.86 50.85
CA LYS A 148 31.68 -9.06 50.44
C LYS A 148 32.58 -9.06 51.67
N VAL A 149 33.05 -10.24 52.04
CA VAL A 149 34.15 -10.40 52.98
C VAL A 149 35.42 -10.56 52.15
N THR A 150 36.33 -9.61 52.33
CA THR A 150 37.69 -9.72 51.77
C THR A 150 38.53 -10.64 52.64
N ALA A 151 39.62 -11.18 52.10
CA ALA A 151 40.54 -12.05 52.86
C ALA A 151 41.04 -11.37 54.15
N ALA A 152 41.27 -10.05 54.11
CA ALA A 152 41.72 -9.26 55.26
C ALA A 152 40.72 -9.24 56.43
N ASN A 153 39.43 -9.34 56.15
CA ASN A 153 38.37 -9.22 57.16
C ASN A 153 37.66 -10.54 57.45
N TRP A 154 38.13 -11.65 56.87
CA TRP A 154 37.54 -12.99 57.03
C TRP A 154 37.45 -13.42 58.49
N ALA A 155 38.53 -13.29 59.26
CA ALA A 155 38.57 -13.75 60.65
C ALA A 155 37.48 -13.13 61.53
N ALA A 156 37.12 -11.88 61.28
CA ALA A 156 36.10 -11.14 62.02
C ALA A 156 34.66 -11.40 61.53
N ASN A 157 34.49 -12.02 60.36
CA ASN A 157 33.18 -12.16 59.71
C ASN A 157 32.80 -13.62 59.38
N LYS A 158 33.69 -14.59 59.60
CA LYS A 158 33.50 -16.02 59.28
C LYS A 158 32.26 -16.67 59.90
N ASN A 159 31.76 -16.12 61.00
CA ASN A 159 30.55 -16.59 61.70
C ASN A 159 29.40 -15.56 61.63
N ASN A 160 29.47 -14.59 60.71
CA ASN A 160 28.45 -13.55 60.59
C ASN A 160 27.34 -14.02 59.65
N ASP A 161 26.24 -14.44 60.24
CA ASP A 161 25.05 -14.94 59.56
C ASP A 161 24.38 -13.94 58.62
N VAL A 162 24.57 -12.64 58.83
CA VAL A 162 24.05 -11.60 57.93
C VAL A 162 24.87 -11.58 56.63
N LYS A 163 26.17 -11.87 56.71
CA LYS A 163 27.07 -11.93 55.54
C LYS A 163 27.06 -13.29 54.85
N TYR A 164 26.82 -14.36 55.61
CA TYR A 164 26.77 -15.74 55.14
C TYR A 164 25.45 -16.44 55.50
N PRO A 165 24.30 -15.97 54.99
CA PRO A 165 22.99 -16.51 55.34
C PRO A 165 22.84 -17.99 54.98
N THR A 166 23.59 -18.48 53.98
CA THR A 166 23.63 -19.90 53.61
C THR A 166 24.39 -20.76 54.62
N CYS A 167 25.43 -20.23 55.26
CA CYS A 167 26.17 -20.93 56.32
C CYS A 167 25.32 -21.09 57.58
N LYS A 168 24.56 -20.05 57.94
CA LYS A 168 23.55 -20.13 59.01
C LYS A 168 22.52 -21.22 58.72
N ALA A 169 21.93 -21.20 57.52
CA ALA A 169 20.92 -22.17 57.12
C ALA A 169 21.44 -23.62 57.18
N VAL A 170 22.72 -23.86 56.86
CA VAL A 170 23.35 -25.17 57.00
C VAL A 170 23.61 -25.53 58.46
N ALA A 171 24.09 -24.59 59.27
CA ALA A 171 24.37 -24.82 60.70
C ALA A 171 23.10 -25.11 61.52
N GLU A 172 21.98 -24.46 61.20
CA GLU A 172 20.67 -24.72 61.85
C GLU A 172 20.05 -26.06 61.45
N GLN A 173 20.45 -26.63 60.31
CA GLN A 173 19.99 -27.94 59.83
C GLN A 173 20.88 -29.10 60.28
N LEU A 174 22.06 -28.81 60.82
CA LEU A 174 22.92 -29.82 61.45
C LEU A 174 22.52 -29.95 62.93
N PRO A 175 22.11 -31.15 63.40
CA PRO A 175 21.81 -31.34 64.80
C PRO A 175 23.05 -31.02 65.66
N HIS A 176 22.90 -30.13 66.64
CA HIS A 176 23.93 -29.81 67.62
C HIS A 176 24.17 -31.02 68.54
N GLY A 177 25.02 -31.97 68.11
CA GLY A 177 25.46 -33.11 68.91
C GLY A 177 26.16 -34.17 68.06
N ASP A 178 27.36 -34.57 68.51
CA ASP A 178 28.11 -35.77 68.11
C ASP A 178 28.99 -35.73 66.83
N PHE A 179 29.83 -34.71 66.72
CA PHE A 179 31.16 -34.90 66.10
C PHE A 179 32.26 -34.71 67.15
N GLU A 180 32.15 -35.41 68.28
CA GLU A 180 33.35 -35.94 68.93
C GLU A 180 33.67 -37.28 68.28
N ARG A 181 34.69 -37.31 67.42
CA ARG A 181 35.51 -38.50 67.21
C ARG A 181 36.86 -38.14 66.61
N THR A 182 37.88 -38.41 67.44
CA THR A 182 39.34 -38.48 67.24
C THR A 182 40.08 -37.19 66.98
#